data_AF-A0A1M3BE92-F1
#
_entry.id   AF-A0A1M3BE92-F1
#
_cell.length_a   1.000
_cell.length_b   1.000
_cell.length_c   1.000
_cell.angle_alpha   90.00
_cell.angle_beta   90.00
_cell.angle_gamma   90.00
#
_symmetry.space_group_name_H-M   'P 1'
#
loop_
_entity.id
_entity.type
_entity.pdbx_description
1 polymer ?
#
loop_
_entity_poly.entity_id
_entity_poly.type
_entity_poly.pdbx_seq_one_letter_code
_entity_poly.pdbx_strand_id
1 'polypeptide(L)'
;MPLNKEDCRKLIIDIGIDFLNLINSDQEVKPYLYKYPFESKDISINLFFRDKKNNFAEFPNISVADFSSDYLSYEIQKVDYDKKLLLLFLKKKNR
;
A
#
# COMPACT_ATOMS: atom_id res chain seq x y z
N MET A 1 8.96 -12.57 -1.80
CA MET A 1 8.88 -12.46 -0.32
C MET A 1 8.19 -11.13 0.00
N PRO A 2 7.42 -11.04 1.10
CA PRO A 2 6.84 -9.77 1.52
C PRO A 2 7.93 -8.74 1.82
N LEU A 3 7.68 -7.47 1.48
CA LEU A 3 8.61 -6.36 1.72
C LEU A 3 8.70 -6.05 3.22
N ASN A 4 9.92 -5.87 3.72
CA ASN A 4 10.11 -5.29 5.05
C ASN A 4 9.79 -3.78 5.03
N LYS A 5 9.74 -3.16 6.21
CA LYS A 5 9.37 -1.75 6.35
C LYS A 5 10.29 -0.78 5.60
N GLU A 6 11.60 -1.02 5.62
CA GLU A 6 12.56 -0.12 4.96
C GLU A 6 12.48 -0.21 3.44
N ASP A 7 12.32 -1.41 2.89
CA ASP A 7 12.19 -1.57 1.44
C ASP A 7 10.84 -1.04 0.95
N CYS A 8 9.78 -1.20 1.76
CA CYS A 8 8.47 -0.60 1.49
C CYS A 8 8.54 0.93 1.51
N ARG A 9 9.28 1.51 2.47
CA ARG A 9 9.53 2.96 2.57
C ARG A 9 10.23 3.50 1.32
N LYS A 10 11.28 2.82 0.84
CA LYS A 10 11.99 3.23 -0.37
C LYS A 10 11.06 3.17 -1.58
N LEU A 11 10.38 2.04 -1.75
CA LEU A 11 9.47 1.82 -2.87
C LEU A 11 8.40 2.92 -2.99
N ILE A 12 7.70 3.25 -1.90
CA ILE A 12 6.63 4.25 -1.97
C ILE A 12 7.13 5.67 -2.20
N ILE A 13 8.32 6.02 -1.67
CA ILE A 13 8.97 7.31 -1.95
C ILE A 13 9.37 7.39 -3.43
N ASP A 14 9.98 6.33 -3.96
CA ASP A 14 10.42 6.28 -5.36
C ASP A 14 9.21 6.41 -6.30
N ILE A 15 8.11 5.71 -6.02
CA ILE A 15 6.86 5.84 -6.79
C ILE A 15 6.29 7.28 -6.67
N GLY A 16 6.38 7.90 -5.49
CA GLY A 16 5.98 9.30 -5.29
C GLY A 16 6.76 10.28 -6.17
N ILE A 17 8.08 10.12 -6.22
CA ILE A 17 8.97 10.93 -7.05
C ILE A 17 8.68 10.71 -8.53
N ASP A 18 8.54 9.45 -8.96
CA ASP A 18 8.26 9.11 -10.36
C ASP A 18 6.90 9.66 -10.81
N PHE A 19 5.87 9.54 -9.97
CA PHE A 19 4.54 10.08 -10.27
C PHE A 19 4.53 11.60 -10.36
N LEU A 20 5.22 12.30 -9.45
CA LEU A 20 5.38 13.75 -9.52
C LEU A 20 6.11 14.20 -10.78
N ASN A 21 7.18 13.50 -11.16
CA ASN A 21 7.91 13.78 -12.40
C ASN A 21 7.02 13.59 -13.62
N LEU A 22 6.26 12.48 -13.67
CA LEU A 22 5.33 12.18 -14.75
C LEU A 22 4.30 13.31 -14.89
N ILE A 23 3.56 13.62 -13.83
CA ILE A 23 2.45 14.59 -13.91
C ILE A 23 2.93 16.03 -14.15
N ASN A 24 4.09 16.41 -13.60
CA ASN A 24 4.64 17.75 -13.82
C ASN A 24 5.27 17.92 -15.21
N SER A 25 5.65 16.83 -15.88
CA SER A 25 6.20 16.87 -17.25
C SER A 25 5.12 16.80 -18.34
N ASP A 26 3.93 16.29 -18.00
CA ASP A 26 2.83 16.07 -18.93
C ASP A 26 2.14 17.39 -19.33
N GLN A 27 2.29 17.79 -20.60
CA GLN A 27 1.66 18.99 -21.13
C GLN A 27 0.16 18.83 -21.41
N GLU A 28 -0.31 17.61 -21.63
CA GLU A 28 -1.71 17.31 -21.94
C GLU A 28 -2.58 17.37 -20.69
N VAL A 29 -2.05 16.92 -19.54
CA VAL A 29 -2.77 16.94 -18.26
C VAL A 29 -2.75 18.33 -17.60
N LYS A 30 -1.71 19.13 -17.85
CA LYS A 30 -1.50 20.45 -17.21
C LYS A 30 -2.73 21.38 -17.19
N PRO A 31 -3.53 21.53 -18.26
CA PRO A 31 -4.72 22.38 -18.25
C PRO A 31 -5.82 21.93 -17.29
N TYR A 32 -5.80 20.66 -16.87
CA TYR A 32 -6.80 20.05 -16.00
C TYR A 32 -6.36 20.01 -14.53
N LEU A 33 -5.11 20.40 -14.23
CA LEU A 33 -4.59 20.45 -12.87
C LEU A 33 -5.07 21.71 -12.15
N TYR A 34 -5.58 21.56 -10.92
CA TYR A 34 -6.01 22.70 -10.10
C TYR A 34 -4.85 23.63 -9.68
N LYS A 35 -3.61 23.10 -9.70
CA LYS A 35 -2.36 23.77 -9.34
C LYS A 35 -1.23 23.22 -10.23
N TYR A 36 -0.19 24.01 -10.49
CA TYR A 36 1.03 23.52 -11.14
C TYR A 36 2.25 24.35 -10.70
N PRO A 37 3.43 23.74 -10.45
CA PRO A 37 3.65 22.30 -10.37
C PRO A 37 2.98 21.69 -9.13
N PHE A 38 2.68 20.39 -9.20
CA PHE A 38 2.32 19.60 -8.04
C PHE A 38 3.57 19.29 -7.19
N GLU A 39 3.39 19.30 -5.89
CA GLU A 39 4.35 18.89 -4.88
C GLU A 39 3.88 17.60 -4.20
N SER A 40 4.71 17.01 -3.34
CA SER A 40 4.38 15.79 -2.59
C SER A 40 3.07 15.87 -1.79
N LYS A 41 2.74 17.04 -1.23
CA LYS A 41 1.48 17.28 -0.53
C LYS A 41 0.24 17.24 -1.42
N ASP A 42 0.42 17.38 -2.74
CA ASP A 42 -0.66 17.44 -3.73
C ASP A 42 -1.00 16.04 -4.30
N ILE A 43 -0.32 14.99 -3.83
CA ILE A 43 -0.51 13.60 -4.27
C ILE A 43 -0.78 12.65 -3.10
N SER A 44 -1.48 11.56 -3.40
CA SER A 44 -1.68 10.43 -2.47
C SER A 44 -1.41 9.13 -3.20
N ILE A 45 -0.58 8.26 -2.61
CA ILE A 45 -0.20 6.96 -3.17
C ILE A 45 -0.42 5.89 -2.12
N ASN A 46 -1.21 4.88 -2.46
CA ASN A 46 -1.50 3.75 -1.58
C ASN A 46 -1.04 2.45 -2.25
N LEU A 47 -0.15 1.72 -1.59
CA LEU A 47 0.32 0.41 -2.01
C LEU A 47 -0.38 -0.68 -1.20
N PHE A 48 -1.17 -1.51 -1.88
CA PHE A 48 -1.84 -2.64 -1.27
C PHE A 48 -1.09 -3.93 -1.56
N PHE A 49 -0.50 -4.54 -0.53
CA PHE A 49 0.23 -5.80 -0.66
C PHE A 49 -0.73 -6.97 -0.47
N ARG A 50 -0.90 -7.74 -1.55
CA ARG A 50 -1.84 -8.87 -1.58
C ARG A 50 -1.19 -10.17 -2.05
N ASP A 51 -1.68 -11.29 -1.55
CA ASP A 51 -1.30 -12.62 -2.02
C ASP A 51 -1.99 -12.99 -3.34
N LYS A 52 -1.67 -14.17 -3.89
CA LYS A 52 -2.29 -14.68 -5.13
C LYS A 52 -3.80 -14.91 -5.03
N LYS A 53 -4.36 -14.90 -3.83
CA LYS A 53 -5.79 -15.07 -3.53
C LYS A 53 -6.44 -13.74 -3.17
N ASN A 54 -5.75 -12.62 -3.40
CA ASN A 54 -6.22 -11.26 -3.13
C ASN A 54 -6.39 -10.92 -1.64
N ASN A 55 -5.88 -11.75 -0.72
CA ASN A 55 -5.85 -11.42 0.71
C ASN A 55 -4.71 -10.44 0.99
N PHE A 56 -4.88 -9.55 1.96
CA PHE A 56 -3.78 -8.69 2.37
C PHE A 56 -2.65 -9.48 3.02
N ALA A 57 -1.44 -8.94 2.94
CA ALA A 57 -0.31 -9.49 3.66
C ALA A 57 -0.59 -9.47 5.18
N GLU A 58 -0.41 -10.62 5.83
CA GLU A 58 -0.59 -10.76 7.28
C GLU A 58 0.68 -10.35 8.03
N PHE A 59 0.51 -10.02 9.32
CA PHE A 59 1.61 -9.84 10.28
C PHE A 59 2.65 -10.97 10.16
N PRO A 60 3.97 -10.68 10.18
CA PRO A 60 4.61 -9.39 10.48
C PRO A 60 4.77 -8.44 9.28
N ASN A 61 4.14 -8.72 8.15
CA ASN A 61 4.34 -7.97 6.92
C ASN A 61 3.40 -6.77 6.82
N ILE A 62 3.82 -5.76 6.07
CA ILE A 62 2.99 -4.59 5.76
C ILE A 62 1.90 -5.00 4.76
N SER A 63 0.65 -4.71 5.10
CA SER A 63 -0.51 -4.90 4.22
C SER A 63 -0.77 -3.69 3.33
N VAL A 64 -0.55 -2.50 3.88
CA VAL A 64 -0.78 -1.21 3.19
C VAL A 64 0.33 -0.24 3.55
N ALA A 65 0.83 0.49 2.55
CA ALA A 65 1.67 1.67 2.77
C ALA A 65 1.02 2.86 2.06
N ASP A 66 0.92 3.98 2.77
CA ASP A 66 0.26 5.18 2.28
C ASP A 66 1.20 6.37 2.37
N PHE A 67 1.32 7.11 1.27
CA PHE A 67 2.03 8.38 1.21
C PHE A 67 1.01 9.46 0.85
N SER A 68 0.75 10.37 1.77
CA SER A 68 -0.24 11.43 1.59
C SER A 68 0.09 12.62 2.48
N SER A 69 -0.07 13.83 1.95
CA SER A 69 0.14 15.07 2.72
C SER A 69 1.52 15.15 3.39
N ASP A 70 2.55 14.63 2.72
CA ASP A 70 3.93 14.47 3.23
C ASP A 70 4.10 13.48 4.40
N TYR A 71 3.04 12.75 4.75
CA TYR A 71 3.08 11.69 5.76
C TYR A 71 3.18 10.32 5.12
N LEU A 72 3.94 9.45 5.76
CA LEU A 72 4.06 8.05 5.41
C LEU A 72 3.51 7.19 6.54
N SER A 73 2.48 6.41 6.25
CA SER A 73 1.87 5.46 7.19
C SER A 73 1.92 4.04 6.67
N TYR A 74 1.77 3.09 7.59
CA TYR A 74 1.77 1.67 7.30
C TYR A 74 0.70 0.96 8.11
N GLU A 75 0.02 0.02 7.47
CA GLU A 75 -0.90 -0.89 8.13
C GLU A 75 -0.37 -2.32 8.10
N ILE A 76 -0.73 -3.07 9.14
CA ILE A 76 -0.54 -4.52 9.22
C ILE A 76 -1.91 -5.18 9.38
N GLN A 77 -2.20 -6.19 8.56
CA GLN A 77 -3.41 -6.96 8.78
C GLN A 77 -3.19 -7.89 9.98
N LYS A 78 -3.94 -7.67 11.06
CA LYS A 78 -3.97 -8.57 12.20
C LYS A 78 -4.57 -9.90 11.74
N VAL A 79 -3.87 -10.99 12.03
CA VAL A 79 -4.41 -12.34 11.87
C VAL A 79 -5.63 -12.43 12.77
N ASP A 80 -6.80 -12.71 12.18
CA ASP A 80 -8.00 -13.06 12.92
C ASP A 80 -7.81 -14.48 13.49
N TYR A 81 -7.21 -14.54 14.68
CA TYR A 81 -6.88 -15.78 15.36
C TYR A 81 -8.13 -16.62 15.65
N ASP A 82 -9.28 -15.98 15.89
CA ASP A 82 -10.54 -16.66 16.16
C ASP A 82 -11.04 -17.37 14.91
N LYS A 83 -10.97 -16.71 13.75
CA LYS A 83 -11.31 -17.32 12.46
C LYS A 83 -10.36 -18.44 12.09
N LYS A 84 -9.07 -18.30 12.40
CA LYS A 84 -8.05 -19.35 12.17
C LYS A 84 -8.27 -20.57 13.06
N LEU A 85 -8.61 -20.38 14.33
CA LEU A 85 -8.99 -21.44 15.27
C LEU A 85 -10.27 -22.14 14.82
N LEU A 86 -11.31 -21.38 14.45
CA LEU A 86 -12.59 -21.91 13.97
C LEU A 86 -12.39 -22.80 12.73
N LEU A 87 -11.60 -22.35 11.76
CA LEU A 87 -11.26 -23.15 10.57
C LEU A 87 -10.49 -24.43 10.91
N LEU A 88 -9.61 -24.38 11.93
CA LEU A 88 -8.87 -25.55 12.40
C LEU A 88 -9.80 -26.57 13.08
N PHE A 89 -10.75 -26.11 13.90
CA PHE A 89 -11.76 -26.94 14.54
C PHE A 89 -12.68 -27.61 13.51
N LEU A 90 -13.16 -26.85 12.51
CA LEU A 90 -14.03 -27.38 11.46
C LEU A 90 -13.32 -28.44 10.60
N LYS A 91 -12.02 -28.26 10.30
CA LYS A 91 -11.22 -29.27 9.59
C LYS A 91 -10.99 -30.55 10.38
N LYS A 92 -10.89 -30.47 11.72
CA LYS A 92 -10.77 -31.66 12.58
C LYS A 92 -12.08 -32.44 12.71
N LYS A 93 -13.24 -31.77 12.58
CA LYS A 93 -14.56 -32.40 12.73
C LYS A 93 -15.03 -33.17 11.49
N ASN A 94 -14.41 -32.91 10.33
CA ASN A 94 -14.72 -33.57 9.05
C ASN A 94 -13.67 -34.65 8.68
N ARG A 95 -12.97 -35.22 9.66
CA ARG A 95 -12.05 -36.35 9.50
C ARG A 95 -12.50 -37.51 10.36
#